data_AF-A0A2J9INJ9-F1
#
_entry.id   AF-A0A2J9INJ9-F1
#
_cell.length_a   1.000
_cell.length_b   1.000
_cell.length_c   1.000
_cell.angle_alpha   90.00
_cell.angle_beta   90.00
_cell.angle_gamma   90.00
#
_symmetry.space_group_name_H-M   'P 1'
#
loop_
_entity.id
_entity.type
_entity.pdbx_description
1 polymer ?
#
loop_
_entity_poly.entity_id
_entity_poly.type
_entity_poly.pdbx_seq_one_letter_code
_entity_poly.pdbx_strand_id
1 'polypeptide(L)'
;MTITAGESRYGMPWAREDYERLADVLPETEDAFEIGVRIGRPPTALAERCRAMLPARERHIPGCMVLNRLHRLMQEEDFDWESAMREPEIKAPVTVVEEHHTGWKGLETADKVAALDALIAHREHLAPDEWKRVREALDEPGIDEALARRRIDRLVRQGWARNDAHYSTMFRLQYEAFDGDDDRVAFILNAHEPAPEPNPWFGSDDGDWRY
;
A
#
# COMPACT_ATOMS: atom_id res chain seq x y z
N MET A 1 -50.07 9.14 5.14
CA MET A 1 -49.43 9.42 3.83
C MET A 1 -49.13 8.09 3.17
N THR A 2 -49.57 7.89 1.93
CA THR A 2 -49.28 6.67 1.17
C THR A 2 -47.97 6.91 0.42
N ILE A 3 -46.89 6.22 0.80
CA ILE A 3 -45.61 6.31 0.10
C ILE A 3 -45.74 5.56 -1.22
N THR A 4 -45.67 6.26 -2.34
CA THR A 4 -45.64 5.65 -3.68
C THR A 4 -44.22 5.18 -3.96
N ALA A 5 -44.01 3.87 -4.06
CA ALA A 5 -42.71 3.29 -4.34
C ALA A 5 -42.34 3.49 -5.82
N GLY A 6 -41.12 3.98 -6.06
CA GLY A 6 -40.56 4.03 -7.41
C GLY A 6 -40.20 2.64 -7.93
N GLU A 7 -40.08 2.51 -9.25
CA GLU A 7 -39.58 1.27 -9.86
C GLU A 7 -38.15 0.97 -9.35
N SER A 8 -37.91 -0.27 -8.93
CA SER A 8 -36.62 -0.66 -8.35
C SER A 8 -35.49 -0.54 -9.37
N ARG A 9 -34.50 0.29 -9.06
CA ARG A 9 -33.30 0.52 -9.88
C ARG A 9 -32.03 0.05 -9.15
N TYR A 10 -32.15 -0.98 -8.32
CA TYR A 10 -31.02 -1.54 -7.58
C TYR A 10 -29.92 -2.05 -8.54
N GLY A 11 -28.66 -1.74 -8.25
CA GLY A 11 -27.50 -2.17 -9.05
C GLY A 11 -27.30 -1.46 -10.39
N MET A 12 -28.26 -0.64 -10.85
CA MET A 12 -28.11 0.13 -12.09
C MET A 12 -27.19 1.36 -11.88
N PRO A 13 -26.47 1.82 -12.90
CA PRO A 13 -25.77 3.11 -12.85
C PRO A 13 -26.74 4.25 -12.51
N TRP A 14 -26.23 5.30 -11.86
CA TRP A 14 -26.99 6.52 -11.60
C TRP A 14 -27.06 7.35 -12.89
N ALA A 15 -28.28 7.70 -13.30
CA ALA A 15 -28.57 8.53 -14.47
C ALA A 15 -29.13 9.89 -14.04
N ARG A 16 -29.26 10.82 -14.98
CA ARG A 16 -29.78 12.17 -14.72
C ARG A 16 -31.16 12.13 -14.06
N GLU A 17 -32.02 11.23 -14.54
CA GLU A 17 -33.39 11.06 -14.05
C GLU A 17 -33.43 10.65 -12.57
N ASP A 18 -32.38 10.00 -12.05
CA ASP A 18 -32.29 9.69 -10.62
C ASP A 18 -32.04 10.96 -9.78
N TYR A 19 -31.27 11.93 -10.29
CA TYR A 19 -31.02 13.20 -9.62
C TYR A 19 -32.24 14.13 -9.71
N GLU A 20 -32.97 14.11 -10.82
CA GLU A 20 -34.24 14.83 -10.96
C GLU A 20 -35.26 14.33 -9.93
N ARG A 21 -35.44 13.01 -9.80
CA ARG A 21 -36.30 12.43 -8.75
C ARG A 21 -35.83 12.77 -7.34
N LEU A 22 -34.52 12.83 -7.10
CA LEU A 22 -34.00 13.29 -5.82
C LEU A 22 -34.41 14.74 -5.56
N ALA A 23 -34.23 15.62 -6.53
CA ALA A 23 -34.59 17.03 -6.42
C ALA A 23 -36.09 17.24 -6.19
N ASP A 24 -36.95 16.37 -6.74
CA ASP A 24 -38.40 16.41 -6.49
C ASP A 24 -38.78 15.95 -5.08
N VAL A 25 -38.10 14.93 -4.55
CA VAL A 25 -38.46 14.31 -3.25
C VAL A 25 -37.82 15.02 -2.06
N LEU A 26 -36.59 15.53 -2.23
CA LEU A 26 -35.81 16.14 -1.16
C LEU A 26 -36.47 17.35 -0.49
N PRO A 27 -37.27 18.21 -1.13
CA PRO A 27 -38.01 19.27 -0.44
C PRO A 27 -39.01 18.74 0.59
N GLU A 28 -39.55 17.54 0.38
CA GLU A 28 -40.65 16.98 1.19
C GLU A 28 -40.18 16.23 2.44
N THR A 29 -39.00 15.61 2.41
CA THR A 29 -38.52 14.75 3.49
C THR A 29 -36.99 14.68 3.51
N GLU A 30 -36.41 14.53 4.69
CA GLU A 30 -34.98 14.27 4.90
C GLU A 30 -34.69 12.80 5.28
N ASP A 31 -35.74 11.95 5.35
CA ASP A 31 -35.60 10.54 5.69
C ASP A 31 -35.02 9.75 4.51
N ALA A 32 -33.76 9.30 4.67
CA ALA A 32 -33.05 8.50 3.68
C ALA A 32 -33.80 7.23 3.25
N PHE A 33 -34.53 6.60 4.16
CA PHE A 33 -35.31 5.40 3.84
C PHE A 33 -36.49 5.74 2.93
N GLU A 34 -37.26 6.77 3.30
CA GLU A 34 -38.39 7.23 2.51
C GLU A 34 -37.96 7.71 1.12
N ILE A 35 -36.89 8.52 1.04
CA ILE A 35 -36.31 8.99 -0.22
C ILE A 35 -35.94 7.78 -1.08
N GLY A 36 -35.20 6.82 -0.51
CA GLY A 36 -34.77 5.62 -1.22
C GLY A 36 -35.92 4.81 -1.80
N VAL A 37 -37.01 4.64 -1.04
CA VAL A 37 -38.23 3.95 -1.49
C VAL A 37 -38.90 4.71 -2.64
N ARG A 38 -39.03 6.03 -2.54
CA ARG A 38 -39.69 6.85 -3.57
C ARG A 38 -38.92 6.87 -4.89
N ILE A 39 -37.58 6.89 -4.84
CA ILE A 39 -36.75 6.92 -6.06
C ILE A 39 -36.33 5.53 -6.56
N GLY A 40 -36.61 4.47 -5.81
CA GLY A 40 -36.24 3.09 -6.14
C GLY A 40 -34.74 2.79 -5.97
N ARG A 41 -34.06 3.45 -5.03
CA ARG A 41 -32.61 3.31 -4.76
C ARG A 41 -32.35 2.96 -3.28
N PRO A 42 -31.26 2.24 -2.97
CA PRO A 42 -30.93 1.93 -1.58
C PRO A 42 -30.51 3.19 -0.81
N PRO A 43 -30.97 3.37 0.46
CA PRO A 43 -30.62 4.53 1.28
C PRO A 43 -29.11 4.75 1.45
N THR A 44 -28.35 3.66 1.48
CA THR A 44 -26.89 3.68 1.62
C THR A 44 -26.17 4.34 0.45
N ALA A 45 -26.79 4.40 -0.73
CA ALA A 45 -26.23 5.04 -1.91
C ALA A 45 -26.53 6.55 -1.99
N LEU A 46 -27.39 7.08 -1.12
CA LEU A 46 -27.86 8.46 -1.21
C LEU A 46 -26.79 9.47 -0.80
N ALA A 47 -26.03 9.20 0.26
CA ALA A 47 -25.12 10.19 0.85
C ALA A 47 -24.10 10.74 -0.15
N GLU A 48 -23.40 9.87 -0.88
CA GLU A 48 -22.43 10.28 -1.91
C GLU A 48 -23.09 11.05 -3.06
N ARG A 49 -24.31 10.65 -3.45
CA ARG A 49 -25.03 11.25 -4.58
C ARG A 49 -25.61 12.61 -4.24
N CYS A 50 -26.16 12.74 -3.04
CA CYS A 50 -26.60 14.00 -2.49
C CYS A 50 -25.41 14.96 -2.28
N ARG A 51 -24.24 14.44 -1.90
CA ARG A 51 -23.03 15.28 -1.78
C ARG A 51 -22.65 15.91 -3.12
N ALA A 52 -22.76 15.18 -4.22
CA ALA A 52 -22.47 15.73 -5.55
C ALA A 52 -23.40 16.91 -5.92
N MET A 53 -24.65 16.88 -5.43
CA MET A 53 -25.65 17.94 -5.64
C MET A 53 -25.42 19.18 -4.76
N LEU A 54 -24.55 19.13 -3.74
CA LEU A 54 -24.21 20.30 -2.93
C LEU A 54 -23.29 21.26 -3.70
N PRO A 55 -23.35 22.57 -3.40
CA PRO A 55 -22.34 23.54 -3.84
C PRO A 55 -20.93 23.05 -3.51
N ALA A 56 -19.95 23.29 -4.39
CA ALA A 56 -18.60 22.73 -4.25
C ALA A 56 -17.95 23.07 -2.91
N ARG A 57 -18.20 24.29 -2.40
CA ARG A 57 -17.73 24.76 -1.10
C ARG A 57 -18.30 24.00 0.09
N GLU A 58 -19.39 23.26 -0.07
CA GLU A 58 -20.07 22.52 1.01
C GLU A 58 -19.97 21.00 0.86
N ARG A 59 -19.33 20.47 -0.21
CA ARG A 59 -19.17 19.02 -0.41
C ARG A 59 -18.32 18.33 0.67
N HIS A 60 -17.54 19.09 1.42
CA HIS A 60 -16.67 18.59 2.49
C HIS A 60 -17.40 18.26 3.81
N ILE A 61 -18.70 18.56 3.93
CA ILE A 61 -19.43 18.31 5.17
C ILE A 61 -19.53 16.81 5.50
N PRO A 62 -19.61 16.45 6.80
CA PRO A 62 -19.75 15.06 7.24
C PRO A 62 -20.93 14.34 6.57
N GLY A 63 -20.75 13.09 6.17
CA GLY A 63 -21.76 12.32 5.42
C GLY A 63 -23.13 12.24 6.11
N CYS A 64 -23.17 12.20 7.44
CA CYS A 64 -24.41 12.21 8.22
C CYS A 64 -25.19 13.54 8.12
N MET A 65 -24.56 14.64 7.69
CA MET A 65 -25.19 15.96 7.55
C MET A 65 -25.60 16.29 6.11
N VAL A 66 -25.16 15.49 5.12
CA VAL A 66 -25.36 15.79 3.70
C VAL A 66 -26.84 15.88 3.33
N LEU A 67 -27.65 14.89 3.72
CA LEU A 67 -29.08 14.85 3.37
C LEU A 67 -29.84 16.03 3.97
N ASN A 68 -29.67 16.29 5.26
CA ASN A 68 -30.30 17.42 5.94
C ASN A 68 -29.86 18.77 5.35
N ARG A 69 -28.59 18.92 4.95
CA ARG A 69 -28.12 20.14 4.30
C ARG A 69 -28.75 20.32 2.92
N LEU A 70 -28.78 19.26 2.11
CA LEU A 70 -29.36 19.31 0.79
C LEU A 70 -30.88 19.54 0.84
N HIS A 71 -31.60 18.89 1.78
CA HIS A 71 -33.02 19.14 2.05
C HIS A 71 -33.30 20.63 2.29
N ARG A 72 -32.50 21.28 3.14
CA ARG A 72 -32.62 22.72 3.41
C ARG A 72 -32.36 23.59 2.17
N LEU A 73 -31.33 23.26 1.38
CA LEU A 73 -31.03 23.98 0.14
C LEU A 73 -32.15 23.84 -0.89
N MET A 74 -32.74 22.64 -1.00
CA MET A 74 -33.85 22.37 -1.92
C MET A 74 -35.15 23.11 -1.57
N GLN A 75 -35.23 23.70 -0.38
CA GLN A 75 -36.34 24.58 0.01
C GLN A 75 -36.09 26.06 -0.34
N GLU A 76 -34.87 26.42 -0.76
CA GLU A 76 -34.52 27.78 -1.20
C GLU A 76 -34.96 27.96 -2.66
N GLU A 77 -35.74 29.01 -2.97
CA GLU A 77 -36.34 29.23 -4.31
C GLU A 77 -35.28 29.31 -5.43
N ASP A 78 -34.07 29.76 -5.11
CA ASP A 78 -33.00 30.05 -6.07
C ASP A 78 -31.96 28.92 -6.20
N PHE A 79 -32.13 27.80 -5.48
CA PHE A 79 -31.13 26.75 -5.48
C PHE A 79 -31.20 25.86 -6.74
N ASP A 80 -30.23 26.04 -7.64
CA ASP A 80 -30.04 25.18 -8.82
C ASP A 80 -29.00 24.07 -8.55
N TRP A 81 -29.51 22.87 -8.27
CA TRP A 81 -28.67 21.70 -8.05
C TRP A 81 -27.88 21.26 -9.29
N GLU A 82 -28.38 21.51 -10.51
CA GLU A 82 -27.65 21.17 -11.74
C GLU A 82 -26.43 22.07 -11.89
N SER A 83 -26.59 23.37 -11.63
CA SER A 83 -25.48 24.31 -11.60
C SER A 83 -24.46 23.89 -10.53
N ALA A 84 -24.93 23.58 -9.31
CA ALA A 84 -24.07 23.11 -8.23
C ALA A 84 -23.24 21.87 -8.65
N MET A 85 -23.85 20.87 -9.31
CA MET A 85 -23.14 19.67 -9.78
C MET A 85 -22.04 19.97 -10.81
N ARG A 86 -22.17 21.03 -11.61
CA ARG A 86 -21.17 21.44 -12.60
C ARG A 86 -19.98 22.19 -11.98
N GLU A 87 -20.10 22.65 -10.74
CA GLU A 87 -19.00 23.33 -10.06
C GLU A 87 -17.80 22.38 -9.90
N PRO A 88 -16.58 22.86 -10.25
CA PRO A 88 -15.38 22.06 -10.10
C PRO A 88 -15.16 21.73 -8.62
N GLU A 89 -14.75 20.49 -8.36
CA GLU A 89 -14.41 20.06 -7.01
C GLU A 89 -13.26 20.92 -6.47
N ILE A 90 -13.51 21.59 -5.33
CA ILE A 90 -12.47 22.30 -4.60
C ILE A 90 -11.58 21.24 -3.95
N LYS A 91 -10.52 20.84 -4.66
CA LYS A 91 -9.49 19.96 -4.08
C LYS A 91 -8.87 20.70 -2.90
N ALA A 92 -9.10 20.18 -1.69
CA ALA A 92 -8.35 20.65 -0.53
C ALA A 92 -6.85 20.54 -0.84
N PRO A 93 -6.01 21.51 -0.44
CA PRO A 93 -4.57 21.39 -0.61
C PRO A 93 -4.12 20.11 0.07
N VAL A 94 -3.42 19.25 -0.69
CA VAL A 94 -2.83 18.03 -0.14
C VAL A 94 -1.74 18.47 0.83
N THR A 95 -2.02 18.40 2.13
CA THR A 95 -1.00 18.57 3.16
C THR A 95 -0.13 17.33 3.12
N VAL A 96 0.98 17.38 2.38
CA VAL A 96 2.04 16.36 2.48
C VAL A 96 2.65 16.52 3.86
N VAL A 97 2.28 15.64 4.79
CA VAL A 97 3.02 15.52 6.05
C VAL A 97 4.32 14.84 5.70
N GLU A 98 5.39 15.62 5.54
CA GLU A 98 6.75 15.07 5.45
C GLU A 98 7.11 14.48 6.82
N GLU A 99 6.93 13.17 6.98
CA GLU A 99 7.44 12.45 8.14
C GLU A 99 8.97 12.40 8.04
N HIS A 100 9.65 13.38 8.65
CA HIS A 100 11.11 13.32 8.81
C HIS A 100 11.46 12.25 9.84
N HIS A 101 11.67 11.01 9.39
CA HIS A 101 12.29 9.99 10.22
C HIS A 101 13.78 10.35 10.44
N THR A 102 14.23 10.40 11.69
CA THR A 102 15.64 10.57 12.05
C THR A 102 16.23 9.26 12.58
N GLY A 103 17.55 9.09 12.48
CA GLY A 103 18.25 7.88 12.94
C GLY A 103 18.00 6.66 12.04
N TRP A 104 18.01 5.45 12.61
CA TRP A 104 17.87 4.19 11.86
C TRP A 104 16.66 4.17 10.91
N LYS A 105 15.51 4.70 11.35
CA LYS A 105 14.27 4.74 10.54
C LYS A 105 14.34 5.71 9.37
N GLY A 106 15.23 6.69 9.43
CA GLY A 106 15.43 7.67 8.36
C GLY A 106 16.49 7.30 7.34
N LEU A 107 17.22 6.20 7.55
CA LEU A 107 18.21 5.71 6.60
C LEU A 107 17.55 4.98 5.45
N GLU A 108 18.03 5.22 4.23
CA GLU A 108 17.68 4.39 3.09
C GLU A 108 18.22 2.97 3.28
N THR A 109 17.60 1.99 2.63
CA THR A 109 18.01 0.57 2.72
C THR A 109 19.50 0.38 2.39
N ALA A 110 20.03 1.10 1.40
CA ALA A 110 21.43 1.03 1.03
C ALA A 110 22.37 1.50 2.17
N ASP A 111 22.01 2.57 2.86
CA ASP A 111 22.77 3.12 3.99
C ASP A 111 22.67 2.23 5.22
N LYS A 112 21.47 1.69 5.50
CA LYS A 112 21.25 0.69 6.55
C LYS A 112 22.17 -0.52 6.35
N VAL A 113 22.19 -1.07 5.14
CA VAL A 113 23.00 -2.24 4.80
C VAL A 113 24.50 -1.92 4.90
N ALA A 114 24.93 -0.75 4.45
CA ALA A 114 26.33 -0.33 4.56
C ALA A 114 26.75 -0.17 6.04
N ALA A 115 25.90 0.42 6.86
CA ALA A 115 26.13 0.56 8.30
C ALA A 115 26.20 -0.79 9.00
N LEU A 116 25.25 -1.70 8.72
CA LEU A 116 25.25 -3.06 9.28
C LEU A 116 26.49 -3.86 8.86
N ASP A 117 26.89 -3.79 7.59
CA ASP A 117 28.10 -4.46 7.11
C ASP A 117 29.35 -4.02 7.89
N ALA A 118 29.46 -2.71 8.17
CA ALA A 118 30.55 -2.16 8.97
C ALA A 118 30.47 -2.57 10.44
N LEU A 119 29.28 -2.55 11.05
CA LEU A 119 29.07 -2.95 12.45
C LEU A 119 29.38 -4.44 12.67
N ILE A 120 28.98 -5.30 11.73
CA ILE A 120 29.28 -6.74 11.77
C ILE A 120 30.79 -6.98 11.62
N ALA A 121 31.46 -6.24 10.72
CA ALA A 121 32.90 -6.35 10.51
C ALA A 121 33.74 -5.94 11.73
N HIS A 122 33.16 -5.15 12.64
CA HIS A 122 33.80 -4.64 13.86
C HIS A 122 33.07 -5.09 15.14
N ARG A 123 32.42 -6.27 15.09
CA ARG A 123 31.58 -6.78 16.19
C ARG A 123 32.30 -6.84 17.53
N GLU A 124 33.61 -7.05 17.54
CA GLU A 124 34.46 -7.13 18.73
C GLU A 124 34.51 -5.83 19.54
N HIS A 125 34.10 -4.72 18.93
CA HIS A 125 34.05 -3.40 19.56
C HIS A 125 32.65 -3.04 20.07
N LEU A 126 31.65 -3.89 19.82
CA LEU A 126 30.27 -3.62 20.22
C LEU A 126 29.96 -4.23 21.60
N ALA A 127 29.25 -3.47 22.42
CA ALA A 127 28.69 -4.00 23.66
C ALA A 127 27.58 -5.03 23.35
N PRO A 128 27.27 -5.96 24.26
CA PRO A 128 26.22 -6.98 24.04
C PRO A 128 24.86 -6.39 23.65
N ASP A 129 24.46 -5.27 24.26
CA ASP A 129 23.20 -4.59 23.96
C ASP A 129 23.19 -3.92 22.58
N GLU A 130 24.35 -3.43 22.12
CA GLU A 130 24.51 -2.85 20.79
C GLU A 130 24.46 -3.95 19.72
N TRP A 131 25.11 -5.08 19.99
CA TRP A 131 25.05 -6.25 19.13
C TRP A 131 23.63 -6.81 19.02
N LYS A 132 22.87 -6.83 20.13
CA LYS A 132 21.46 -7.19 20.11
C LYS A 132 20.64 -6.30 19.17
N ARG A 133 20.87 -4.98 19.19
CA ARG A 133 20.19 -4.04 18.28
C ARG A 133 20.58 -4.25 16.81
N VAL A 134 21.84 -4.59 16.54
CA VAL A 134 22.30 -4.94 15.19
C VAL A 134 21.56 -6.19 14.69
N ARG A 135 21.37 -7.20 15.54
CA ARG A 135 20.57 -8.39 15.21
C ARG A 135 19.11 -8.06 14.94
N GLU A 136 18.48 -7.27 15.81
CA GLU A 136 17.09 -6.84 15.61
C GLU A 136 16.92 -6.06 14.29
N ALA A 137 17.93 -5.26 13.91
CA ALA A 137 17.94 -4.54 12.64
C ALA A 137 18.11 -5.46 11.42
N LEU A 138 18.80 -6.60 11.57
CA LEU A 138 18.90 -7.61 10.51
C LEU A 138 17.57 -8.33 10.26
N ASP A 139 16.67 -8.36 11.25
CA ASP A 139 15.34 -8.97 11.11
C ASP A 139 14.35 -8.08 10.33
N GLU A 140 14.75 -6.86 9.96
CA GLU A 140 13.96 -6.01 9.07
C GLU A 140 13.88 -6.66 7.66
N PRO A 141 12.68 -6.77 7.06
CA PRO A 141 12.49 -7.50 5.80
C PRO A 141 13.44 -7.04 4.68
N GLY A 142 14.18 -7.99 4.10
CA GLY A 142 15.06 -7.78 2.95
C GLY A 142 16.44 -7.19 3.27
N ILE A 143 16.73 -6.85 4.54
CA ILE A 143 18.05 -6.33 4.94
C ILE A 143 19.14 -7.40 4.84
N ASP A 144 18.84 -8.62 5.26
CA ASP A 144 19.78 -9.75 5.21
C ASP A 144 20.14 -10.16 3.77
N GLU A 145 19.15 -10.22 2.87
CA GLU A 145 19.33 -10.44 1.44
C GLU A 145 20.22 -9.34 0.83
N ALA A 146 19.90 -8.07 1.11
CA ALA A 146 20.66 -6.93 0.58
C ALA A 146 22.11 -6.88 1.12
N LEU A 147 22.31 -7.27 2.38
CA LEU A 147 23.63 -7.41 2.99
C LEU A 147 24.46 -8.52 2.33
N ALA A 148 23.86 -9.70 2.12
CA ALA A 148 24.51 -10.81 1.44
C ALA A 148 24.93 -10.40 0.02
N ARG A 149 24.02 -9.80 -0.75
CA ARG A 149 24.32 -9.30 -2.10
C ARG A 149 25.47 -8.30 -2.12
N ARG A 150 25.45 -7.32 -1.22
CA ARG A 150 26.52 -6.31 -1.11
C ARG A 150 27.88 -6.96 -0.86
N ARG A 151 27.96 -7.95 0.04
CA ARG A 151 29.21 -8.66 0.36
C ARG A 151 29.70 -9.50 -0.82
N ILE A 152 28.80 -10.20 -1.51
CA ILE A 152 29.12 -10.95 -2.74
C ILE A 152 29.69 -10.02 -3.80
N ASP A 153 28.99 -8.92 -4.10
CA ASP A 153 29.43 -7.94 -5.10
C ASP A 153 30.78 -7.31 -4.74
N ARG A 154 31.07 -7.12 -3.45
CA ARG A 154 32.39 -6.68 -2.98
C ARG A 154 33.48 -7.71 -3.30
N LEU A 155 33.26 -8.99 -2.99
CA LEU A 155 34.24 -10.06 -3.27
C LEU A 155 34.45 -10.28 -4.77
N VAL A 156 33.37 -10.24 -5.56
CA VAL A 156 33.46 -10.33 -7.03
C VAL A 156 34.29 -9.18 -7.60
N ARG A 157 34.09 -7.94 -7.11
CA ARG A 157 34.94 -6.79 -7.48
C ARG A 157 36.41 -6.95 -7.06
N GLN A 158 36.69 -7.78 -6.06
CA GLN A 158 38.05 -8.14 -5.64
C GLN A 158 38.64 -9.31 -6.44
N GLY A 159 37.92 -9.82 -7.46
CA GLY A 159 38.39 -10.86 -8.37
C GLY A 159 37.98 -12.28 -7.98
N TRP A 160 37.08 -12.45 -7.00
CA TRP A 160 36.56 -13.77 -6.66
C TRP A 160 35.56 -14.26 -7.71
N ALA A 161 35.56 -15.56 -7.99
CA ALA A 161 34.48 -16.19 -8.74
C ALA A 161 33.15 -15.99 -8.00
N ARG A 162 32.05 -15.83 -8.74
CA ARG A 162 30.76 -15.49 -8.14
C ARG A 162 30.28 -16.56 -7.16
N ASN A 163 30.48 -17.84 -7.50
CA ASN A 163 30.12 -18.96 -6.63
C ASN A 163 30.94 -18.98 -5.35
N ASP A 164 32.27 -18.77 -5.45
CA ASP A 164 33.14 -18.70 -4.27
C ASP A 164 32.79 -17.52 -3.36
N ALA A 165 32.50 -16.35 -3.96
CA ALA A 165 32.03 -15.17 -3.23
C ALA A 165 30.69 -15.42 -2.52
N HIS A 166 29.78 -16.16 -3.16
CA HIS A 166 28.48 -16.53 -2.62
C HIS A 166 28.64 -17.45 -1.40
N TYR A 167 29.31 -18.59 -1.54
CA TYR A 167 29.52 -19.53 -0.44
C TYR A 167 30.33 -18.91 0.71
N SER A 168 31.38 -18.15 0.41
CA SER A 168 32.18 -17.46 1.43
C SER A 168 31.35 -16.45 2.22
N THR A 169 30.47 -15.71 1.54
CA THR A 169 29.59 -14.73 2.20
C THR A 169 28.61 -15.42 3.13
N MET A 170 27.96 -16.50 2.67
CA MET A 170 26.95 -17.20 3.46
C MET A 170 27.55 -17.88 4.68
N PHE A 171 28.71 -18.53 4.52
CA PHE A 171 29.45 -19.11 5.63
C PHE A 171 29.82 -18.05 6.67
N ARG A 172 30.28 -16.86 6.24
CA ARG A 172 30.61 -15.79 7.17
C ARG A 172 29.39 -15.23 7.89
N LEU A 173 28.31 -14.94 7.17
CA LEU A 173 27.11 -14.37 7.79
C LEU A 173 26.47 -15.33 8.81
N GLN A 174 26.51 -16.63 8.55
CA GLN A 174 26.08 -17.67 9.50
C GLN A 174 26.73 -17.49 10.89
N TYR A 175 28.05 -17.33 10.94
CA TYR A 175 28.79 -17.21 12.20
C TYR A 175 28.94 -15.77 12.72
N GLU A 176 28.93 -14.80 11.82
CA GLU A 176 29.17 -13.40 12.17
C GLU A 176 27.89 -12.70 12.62
N ALA A 177 26.74 -13.04 12.02
CA ALA A 177 25.51 -12.27 12.14
C ALA A 177 24.30 -13.10 12.55
N PHE A 178 24.21 -14.36 12.13
CA PHE A 178 23.02 -15.20 12.29
C PHE A 178 23.11 -16.24 13.40
N ASP A 179 24.18 -16.22 14.21
CA ASP A 179 24.31 -17.09 15.40
C ASP A 179 24.19 -18.60 15.09
N GLY A 180 24.59 -19.00 13.87
CA GLY A 180 24.45 -20.39 13.41
C GLY A 180 23.06 -20.78 12.90
N ASP A 181 22.17 -19.83 12.59
CA ASP A 181 20.86 -20.10 12.00
C ASP A 181 20.98 -20.61 10.55
N ASP A 182 21.03 -21.94 10.43
CA ASP A 182 21.14 -22.68 9.16
C ASP A 182 19.93 -22.47 8.25
N ASP A 183 18.73 -22.33 8.82
CA ASP A 183 17.49 -22.17 8.07
C ASP A 183 17.45 -20.79 7.38
N ARG A 184 17.89 -19.75 8.10
CA ARG A 184 18.02 -18.40 7.55
C ARG A 184 19.05 -18.34 6.42
N VAL A 185 20.18 -19.03 6.58
CA VAL A 185 21.21 -19.15 5.55
C VAL A 185 20.69 -19.92 4.34
N ALA A 186 20.00 -21.04 4.54
CA ALA A 186 19.40 -21.83 3.48
C ALA A 186 18.35 -21.03 2.70
N PHE A 187 17.54 -20.21 3.38
CA PHE A 187 16.59 -19.32 2.73
C PHE A 187 17.26 -18.33 1.78
N ILE A 188 18.33 -17.66 2.23
CA ILE A 188 19.08 -16.69 1.42
C ILE A 188 19.83 -17.37 0.27
N LEU A 189 20.43 -18.55 0.54
CA LEU A 189 21.08 -19.38 -0.47
C LEU A 189 20.10 -19.74 -1.60
N ASN A 190 18.91 -20.22 -1.25
CA ASN A 190 17.89 -20.66 -2.21
C ASN A 190 17.24 -19.48 -2.97
N ALA A 191 17.16 -18.30 -2.34
CA ALA A 191 16.67 -17.09 -3.02
C ALA A 191 17.63 -16.59 -4.11
N HIS A 192 18.90 -17.00 -4.05
CA HIS A 192 19.99 -16.47 -4.86
C HIS A 192 20.87 -17.54 -5.50
N GLU A 193 20.38 -18.77 -5.66
CA GLU A 193 21.11 -19.82 -6.36
C GLU A 193 21.68 -19.24 -7.66
N PRO A 194 23.02 -19.09 -7.76
CA PRO A 194 23.60 -18.79 -9.06
C PRO A 194 23.21 -19.97 -9.96
N ALA A 195 22.76 -19.67 -11.19
CA ALA A 195 22.47 -20.72 -12.17
C ALA A 195 23.62 -21.74 -12.13
N PRO A 196 23.34 -23.05 -11.98
CA PRO A 196 24.38 -24.02 -11.73
C PRO A 196 25.44 -23.88 -12.82
N GLU A 197 26.67 -23.58 -12.42
CA GLU A 197 27.78 -23.66 -13.36
C GLU A 197 27.82 -25.12 -13.86
N PRO A 198 27.96 -25.33 -15.19
CA PRO A 198 28.06 -26.69 -15.70
C PRO A 198 29.21 -27.38 -14.97
N ASN A 199 28.88 -28.44 -14.25
CA ASN A 199 29.82 -29.16 -13.43
C ASN A 199 30.94 -29.71 -14.34
N PRO A 200 32.21 -29.31 -14.19
CA PRO A 200 33.28 -29.77 -15.08
C PRO A 200 33.55 -31.28 -14.96
N TRP A 201 32.99 -31.94 -13.94
CA TRP A 201 33.08 -33.39 -13.72
C TRP A 201 31.88 -34.18 -14.24
N PHE A 202 30.76 -33.51 -14.50
CA PHE A 202 29.61 -34.10 -15.19
C PHE A 202 29.42 -33.30 -16.47
N GLY A 203 30.03 -33.79 -17.55
CA GLY A 203 29.82 -33.24 -18.88
C GLY A 203 28.34 -33.05 -19.16
N SER A 204 28.02 -32.05 -19.99
CA SER A 204 26.69 -31.85 -20.54
C SER A 204 26.25 -33.13 -21.26
N ASP A 205 25.59 -34.02 -20.54
CA ASP A 205 24.86 -35.12 -21.13
C ASP A 205 23.62 -34.49 -21.77
N ASP A 206 23.74 -34.23 -23.06
CA ASP A 206 22.62 -34.24 -24.01
C ASP A 206 22.02 -35.67 -23.99
N GLY A 207 21.35 -36.00 -22.88
CA GLY A 207 20.71 -37.27 -22.62
C GLY A 207 19.21 -37.15 -22.84
N ASP A 208 18.81 -37.50 -24.05
CA ASP A 208 17.45 -37.75 -24.51
C ASP A 208 16.64 -38.56 -23.47
N TRP A 209 15.82 -37.89 -22.65
CA TRP A 209 14.83 -38.56 -21.80
C TRP A 209 13.57 -38.81 -22.61
N ARG A 210 13.64 -39.83 -23.48
CA ARG A 210 12.46 -40.61 -23.86
C ARG A 210 12.44 -41.88 -23.03
N TYR A 211 11.58 -41.90 -22.01
CA TYR A 211 10.47 -42.85 -21.80
C TYR A 211 9.75 -42.52 -20.49
#